data_AF-A0A3D5UWY6-F1
#
_entry.id   AF-A0A3D5UWY6-F1
#
_cell.length_a   1.000
_cell.length_b   1.000
_cell.length_c   1.000
_cell.angle_alpha   90.00
_cell.angle_beta   90.00
_cell.angle_gamma   90.00
#
_symmetry.space_group_name_H-M   'P 1'
#
loop_
_entity.id
_entity.type
_entity.pdbx_description
1 polymer ?
#
loop_
_entity_poly.entity_id
_entity_poly.type
_entity_poly.pdbx_seq_one_letter_code
_entity_poly.pdbx_strand_id
1 'polypeptide(L)'
;FYRGKEVLVVGGGNSAVEEALFLTNFASKVTVIHRRDTFRAEKVMQERLFKNPKIEVVWDSAIEEIVGTENPPGVTGARVKNVKTGEITEIKA
;
A
#
# COMPACT_ATOMS: atom_id res chain seq x y z
N PHE A 1 -7.85 14.13 6.94
CA PHE A 1 -7.79 13.83 5.50
C PHE A 1 -7.84 12.34 5.15
N TYR A 2 -7.31 11.40 5.96
CA TYR A 2 -7.43 9.94 5.70
C TYR A 2 -8.16 9.15 6.79
N ARG A 3 -8.84 9.85 7.71
CA ARG A 3 -9.54 9.20 8.83
C ARG A 3 -10.66 8.31 8.30
N GLY A 4 -10.61 7.03 8.62
CA GLY A 4 -11.60 6.03 8.20
C GLY A 4 -11.53 5.60 6.74
N LYS A 5 -10.53 6.08 5.98
CA LYS A 5 -10.32 5.70 4.57
C LYS A 5 -9.35 4.52 4.43
N GLU A 6 -9.43 3.83 3.31
CA GLU A 6 -8.36 2.91 2.88
C GLU A 6 -7.20 3.75 2.33
N VAL A 7 -5.96 3.26 2.45
CA VAL A 7 -4.79 4.02 1.99
C VAL A 7 -3.79 3.06 1.35
N LEU A 8 -3.22 3.47 0.23
CA LEU A 8 -2.13 2.75 -0.43
C LEU A 8 -0.78 3.41 -0.10
N VAL A 9 0.21 2.59 0.25
CA VAL A 9 1.60 3.02 0.43
C VAL A 9 2.46 2.23 -0.54
N VAL A 10 3.30 2.91 -1.32
CA VAL A 10 4.16 2.25 -2.31
C VAL A 10 5.60 2.33 -1.84
N GLY A 11 6.25 1.17 -1.66
CA GLY A 11 7.65 1.12 -1.26
C GLY A 11 7.97 -0.05 -0.34
N GLY A 12 9.21 -0.08 0.14
CA GLY A 12 9.67 -1.15 1.04
C GLY A 12 10.97 -0.86 1.78
N GLY A 13 11.39 0.41 1.81
CA GLY A 13 12.44 0.89 2.71
C GLY A 13 11.82 1.44 4.00
N ASN A 14 12.65 1.91 4.93
CA ASN A 14 12.20 2.42 6.23
C ASN A 14 11.08 3.46 6.09
N SER A 15 11.24 4.47 5.24
CA SER A 15 10.23 5.52 5.05
C SER A 15 8.84 4.97 4.68
N ALA A 16 8.77 3.97 3.79
CA ALA A 16 7.48 3.38 3.41
C ALA A 16 6.85 2.59 4.56
N VAL A 17 7.66 1.87 5.33
CA VAL A 17 7.18 1.07 6.48
C VAL A 17 6.77 1.98 7.64
N GLU A 18 7.50 3.07 7.89
CA GLU A 18 7.16 4.09 8.88
C GLU A 18 5.84 4.77 8.56
N GLU A 19 5.68 5.25 7.32
CA GLU A 19 4.45 5.91 6.89
C GLU A 19 3.26 4.95 6.93
N ALA A 20 3.43 3.70 6.50
CA ALA A 20 2.38 2.70 6.59
C ALA A 20 1.91 2.50 8.03
N LEU A 21 2.84 2.31 8.97
CA LEU A 21 2.53 2.19 10.39
C LEU A 21 1.86 3.45 10.94
N PHE A 22 2.37 4.63 10.60
CA PHE A 22 1.83 5.91 11.05
C PHE A 22 0.38 6.11 10.57
N LEU A 23 0.09 5.80 9.31
CA LEU A 23 -1.23 5.95 8.71
C LEU A 23 -2.29 5.04 9.34
N THR A 24 -1.91 3.89 9.91
CA THR A 24 -2.88 3.01 10.62
C THR A 24 -3.57 3.66 11.82
N ASN A 25 -3.01 4.73 12.37
CA ASN A 25 -3.65 5.51 13.44
C ASN A 25 -4.91 6.25 12.96
N PHE A 26 -5.05 6.47 11.66
CA PHE A 26 -6.16 7.23 11.07
C PHE A 26 -6.96 6.40 10.07
N ALA A 27 -6.29 5.62 9.23
CA ALA A 27 -6.89 4.80 8.18
C ALA A 27 -7.70 3.62 8.76
N SER A 28 -8.71 3.19 8.00
CA SER A 28 -9.42 1.92 8.25
C SER A 28 -8.57 0.73 7.84
N LYS A 29 -7.82 0.86 6.74
CA LYS A 29 -6.89 -0.13 6.19
C LYS A 29 -5.71 0.56 5.49
N VAL A 30 -4.53 -0.03 5.55
CA VAL A 30 -3.35 0.39 4.80
C VAL A 30 -2.83 -0.78 3.98
N THR A 31 -2.71 -0.61 2.66
CA THR A 31 -2.15 -1.62 1.77
C THR A 31 -0.79 -1.17 1.28
N VAL A 32 0.26 -1.93 1.60
CA VAL A 32 1.63 -1.65 1.14
C VAL A 32 1.90 -2.42 -0.14
N ILE A 33 2.15 -1.71 -1.23
CA ILE A 33 2.49 -2.28 -2.53
C ILE A 33 4.01 -2.29 -2.67
N HIS A 34 4.58 -3.47 -2.86
CA HIS A 34 6.01 -3.64 -3.01
C HIS A 34 6.40 -4.51 -4.20
N ARG A 35 7.36 -4.03 -5.00
CA ARG A 35 7.79 -4.66 -6.25
C ARG A 35 8.65 -5.93 -6.10
N ARG A 36 8.96 -6.35 -4.88
CA ARG A 36 9.75 -7.55 -4.57
C ARG A 36 9.02 -8.39 -3.54
N ASP A 37 9.55 -9.55 -3.22
CA ASP A 37 9.07 -10.47 -2.20
C ASP A 37 9.68 -10.23 -0.80
N THR A 38 10.45 -9.14 -0.65
CA THR A 38 11.07 -8.77 0.63
C THR A 38 11.24 -7.26 0.77
N PHE A 39 11.12 -6.75 1.98
CA PHE A 39 11.41 -5.37 2.31
C PHE A 39 12.91 -5.13 2.56
N ARG A 40 13.37 -3.94 2.24
CA ARG A 40 14.70 -3.41 2.61
C ARG A 40 14.71 -2.72 3.98
N ALA A 41 13.54 -2.49 4.58
CA ALA A 41 13.41 -1.85 5.88
C ALA A 41 14.06 -2.69 7.00
N GLU A 42 14.32 -2.08 8.15
CA GLU A 42 14.85 -2.80 9.31
C GLU A 42 13.90 -3.90 9.80
N LYS A 43 14.45 -5.05 10.21
CA LYS A 43 13.66 -6.24 10.61
C LYS A 43 12.64 -5.93 11.70
N VAL A 44 13.03 -5.15 12.72
CA VAL A 44 12.14 -4.75 13.82
C VAL A 44 10.91 -3.98 13.32
N MET A 45 11.06 -3.20 12.26
CA MET A 45 9.96 -2.44 11.66
C MET A 45 9.06 -3.33 10.81
N GLN A 46 9.66 -4.24 10.04
CA GLN A 46 8.91 -5.25 9.29
C GLN A 46 8.05 -6.10 10.23
N GLU A 47 8.59 -6.53 11.37
CA GLU A 47 7.85 -7.29 12.38
C GLU A 47 6.65 -6.50 12.94
N ARG A 48 6.82 -5.21 13.22
CA ARG A 48 5.71 -4.34 13.67
C ARG A 48 4.65 -4.20 12.59
N LEU A 49 5.07 -4.03 11.34
CA LEU A 49 4.17 -3.93 10.19
C LEU A 49 3.36 -5.20 10.01
N PHE A 50 4.01 -6.38 9.98
CA PHE A 50 3.32 -7.66 9.80
C PHE A 50 2.40 -8.05 10.97
N LYS A 51 2.65 -7.52 12.18
CA LYS A 51 1.77 -7.72 13.35
C LYS A 51 0.57 -6.78 13.36
N ASN A 52 0.53 -5.75 12.50
CA ASN A 52 -0.55 -4.78 12.50
C ASN A 52 -1.74 -5.30 11.67
N PRO A 53 -2.92 -5.54 12.26
CA PRO A 53 -4.06 -6.13 11.55
C PRO A 53 -4.71 -5.19 10.53
N LYS A 54 -4.38 -3.90 10.54
CA LYS A 54 -4.84 -2.94 9.52
C LYS A 54 -3.96 -2.90 8.29
N ILE A 55 -2.81 -3.60 8.30
CA ILE A 55 -1.86 -3.58 7.20
C ILE A 55 -1.95 -4.86 6.39
N GLU A 56 -2.09 -4.71 5.08
CA GLU A 56 -1.92 -5.77 4.10
C GLU A 56 -0.73 -5.45 3.20
N VAL A 57 0.02 -6.46 2.76
CA VAL A 57 1.14 -6.28 1.84
C VAL A 57 0.86 -7.01 0.53
N VAL A 58 0.96 -6.27 -0.57
CA VAL A 58 0.88 -6.80 -1.93
C VAL A 58 2.30 -6.86 -2.49
N TRP A 59 2.82 -8.07 -2.51
CA TRP A 59 4.18 -8.38 -2.97
C TRP A 59 4.28 -8.46 -4.48
N ASP A 60 5.52 -8.43 -4.96
CA ASP A 60 5.87 -8.60 -6.37
C ASP A 60 5.04 -7.72 -7.30
N SER A 61 4.74 -6.50 -6.88
CA SER A 61 3.73 -5.66 -7.52
C SER A 61 4.13 -4.20 -7.63
N ALA A 62 3.71 -3.54 -8.71
CA ALA A 62 3.92 -2.13 -8.96
C ALA A 62 2.64 -1.45 -9.44
N ILE A 63 2.54 -0.13 -9.24
CA ILE A 63 1.43 0.67 -9.78
C ILE A 63 1.52 0.67 -11.30
N GLU A 64 0.45 0.25 -11.96
CA GLU A 64 0.25 0.40 -13.40
C GLU A 64 -0.48 1.71 -13.70
N GLU A 65 -1.53 2.02 -12.92
CA GLU A 65 -2.40 3.17 -13.15
C GLU A 65 -3.01 3.65 -11.83
N ILE A 66 -3.10 4.97 -11.62
CA ILE A 66 -3.90 5.56 -10.52
C ILE A 66 -5.30 5.81 -11.05
N VAL A 67 -6.31 5.29 -10.35
CA VAL A 67 -7.72 5.41 -10.77
C VAL A 67 -8.48 6.36 -9.84
N GLY A 68 -9.51 7.01 -10.39
CA GLY A 68 -10.24 8.05 -9.69
C GLY A 68 -11.48 8.55 -10.42
N THR A 69 -12.18 9.49 -9.80
CA THR A 69 -13.28 10.24 -10.39
C THR A 69 -12.78 11.53 -11.01
N GLU A 70 -13.40 11.98 -12.11
CA GLU A 70 -13.03 13.24 -12.77
C GLU A 70 -13.81 14.44 -12.22
N ASN A 71 -15.05 14.25 -11.74
CA ASN A 71 -15.94 15.33 -11.30
C ASN A 71 -16.73 14.97 -10.01
N PRO A 72 -16.30 15.42 -8.82
CA PRO A 72 -15.05 16.14 -8.55
C PRO A 72 -13.81 15.22 -8.73
N PRO A 73 -12.62 15.79 -9.00
CA PRO A 73 -11.38 15.02 -9.06
C PRO A 73 -11.09 14.33 -7.72
N GLY A 74 -10.84 13.02 -7.74
CA GLY A 74 -10.50 12.27 -6.53
C GLY A 74 -9.94 10.90 -6.82
N VAL A 75 -8.86 10.52 -6.12
CA VAL A 75 -8.30 9.16 -6.18
C VAL A 75 -9.23 8.21 -5.46
N THR A 76 -9.53 7.08 -6.08
CA THR A 76 -10.35 5.98 -5.52
C THR A 76 -9.60 4.66 -5.43
N GLY A 77 -8.38 4.59 -5.99
CA GLY A 77 -7.57 3.38 -5.99
C GLY A 77 -6.42 3.41 -6.97
N ALA A 78 -5.86 2.23 -7.23
CA ALA A 78 -4.88 2.01 -8.27
C ALA A 78 -5.02 0.61 -8.90
N ARG A 79 -4.72 0.50 -10.19
CA ARG A 79 -4.42 -0.79 -10.82
C ARG A 79 -2.97 -1.15 -10.53
N VAL A 80 -2.79 -2.37 -10.06
CA VAL A 80 -1.53 -2.90 -9.59
C VAL A 80 -1.21 -4.13 -10.42
N LYS A 81 -0.01 -4.13 -11.01
CA LYS A 81 0.48 -5.24 -11.82
C LYS A 81 1.48 -6.07 -11.04
N ASN A 82 1.22 -7.36 -10.93
CA ASN A 82 2.22 -8.30 -10.44
C ASN A 82 3.34 -8.43 -11.48
N VAL A 83 4.57 -8.10 -11.10
CA VAL A 83 5.72 -8.08 -12.01
C VAL A 83 6.25 -9.48 -12.36
N LYS A 84 5.84 -10.52 -11.63
CA LYS A 84 6.19 -11.92 -11.92
C LYS A 84 5.17 -12.59 -12.83
N THR A 85 3.87 -12.36 -12.62
CA THR A 85 2.79 -13.03 -13.35
C THR A 85 2.19 -12.19 -14.48
N GLY A 86 2.34 -10.88 -14.43
CA GLY A 86 1.69 -9.94 -15.34
C GLY A 86 0.21 -9.68 -15.03
N GLU A 87 -0.36 -10.34 -14.01
CA GLU A 87 -1.73 -10.13 -13.57
C GLU A 87 -1.95 -8.70 -13.08
N ILE A 88 -3.09 -8.11 -13.44
CA ILE A 88 -3.48 -6.76 -13.04
C ILE A 88 -4.72 -6.85 -12.15
N THR A 89 -4.61 -6.25 -10.96
CA THR A 89 -5.69 -6.18 -9.96
C THR A 89 -5.94 -4.73 -9.57
N GLU A 90 -7.20 -4.34 -9.38
CA GLU A 90 -7.54 -3.01 -8.86
C GLU A 90 -7.66 -3.04 -7.34
N ILE A 91 -7.02 -2.09 -6.65
CA ILE A 91 -7.04 -1.94 -5.19
C ILE A 91 -7.62 -0.57 -4.84
N LYS A 92 -8.58 -0.55 -3.91
CA LYS A 92 -9.25 0.68 -3.46
C LYS A 92 -8.39 1.53 -2.51
N ALA A 93 -8.64 2.84 -2.53
CA ALA A 93 -8.08 3.87 -1.66
C ALA A 93 -9.17 4.88 -1.28
#